data_AF-A0A9D3XJ06-F1
#
_entry.id   AF-A0A9D3XJ06-F1
#
_cell.length_a   1.000
_cell.length_b   1.000
_cell.length_c   1.000
_cell.angle_alpha   90.00
_cell.angle_beta   90.00
_cell.angle_gamma   90.00
#
_symmetry.space_group_name_H-M   'P 1'
#
loop_
_entity.id
_entity.type
_entity.pdbx_description
1 polymer ?
#
loop_
_entity_poly.entity_id
_entity_poly.type
_entity_poly.pdbx_seq_one_letter_code
_entity_poly.pdbx_strand_id
1 'polypeptide(L)'
;MAEAHQAVAFQFTVSPEGVDLRLSHAALKQVYLAGLRSWKKKITRLRNSLVTGVFPASPASWLVMAAAILASQASRLDPSMGLIGKIKEHLPASAYLSEPARAGLGALAFATLLWLGLVVTMRGALRALLCYHGWMGEEHGRPSHATKCWLALVKIFAGRRPMLYSYQASLPRLPVPPVSDTVQRYLESMRPLLSDSHFQRAAALGRDFERSLGPRLQWYLTLKSWWATNYVSDWWEEYVYLRGRGPLMVNSNYYAMDFLYVTPTPLQAARAGNVVHAVLLYRRLLNREQIKPLMIQGTLPMCSAQYERMFNTTRVPGVEADSLQHRRDSRHIAVFHAGRFFRVGLYHGGRLLGPRELQAQFQRILDDPAPPAPGEETLAALTAGPREPWARARRTYFGSGRNQDSLRAVEQAAFFLTLDTTEQGLLGPEPGRALDRYAKALLHGQCHDRPCCTGSATTDVFQLGYGADGHCKGELDPSIPPPQKLQWEIPEEDKGKFCLTYEAAMTRLFREGRTETVRSCSIESCNFVRAMTDSAQSAAQRLALFRVAAAKHQTLYRRAMTGAGIDRHLFCLYVVSKYLGVDSPFLREDAHRFGANIRTALLDLRALFNLPPK
;
A
#
# COMPACT_ATOMS: atom_id res chain seq x y z
N MET A 1 31.72 -2.52 2.39
CA MET A 1 31.98 -1.61 1.24
C MET A 1 32.23 -0.17 1.68
N ALA A 2 31.33 0.50 2.41
CA ALA A 2 31.64 1.84 2.95
C ALA A 2 32.82 1.78 3.95
N GLU A 3 32.85 0.80 4.86
CA GLU A 3 34.00 0.62 5.76
C GLU A 3 35.29 0.23 5.02
N ALA A 4 35.20 -0.59 3.97
CA ALA A 4 36.37 -1.03 3.19
C ALA A 4 37.10 0.14 2.51
N HIS A 5 36.36 1.14 1.99
CA HIS A 5 36.99 2.37 1.48
C HIS A 5 37.45 3.34 2.57
N GLN A 6 36.94 3.22 3.81
CA GLN A 6 37.50 3.94 4.96
C GLN A 6 38.82 3.33 5.41
N ALA A 7 38.98 2.00 5.37
CA ALA A 7 40.24 1.33 5.72
C ALA A 7 41.42 1.71 4.78
N VAL A 8 41.16 2.02 3.51
CA VAL A 8 42.19 2.51 2.57
C VAL A 8 42.48 4.02 2.74
N ALA A 9 41.63 4.76 3.45
CA ALA A 9 41.79 6.21 3.70
C ALA A 9 42.71 6.52 4.89
N PHE A 10 42.89 5.56 5.79
CA PHE A 10 43.68 5.65 7.02
C PHE A 10 44.62 4.45 7.10
N GLN A 11 45.76 4.51 6.41
CA GLN A 11 46.85 3.57 6.67
C GLN A 11 47.49 3.95 8.02
N PHE A 12 47.22 3.13 9.02
CA PHE A 12 47.96 3.11 10.29
C PHE A 12 49.08 2.08 10.17
N THR A 13 50.32 2.55 10.15
CA THR A 13 51.51 1.69 10.29
C THR A 13 52.21 2.08 11.58
N VAL A 14 52.14 1.20 12.57
CA VAL A 14 52.88 1.33 13.83
C VAL A 14 54.28 0.76 13.60
N SER A 15 55.30 1.62 13.64
CA SER A 15 56.71 1.22 13.63
C SER A 15 57.29 1.36 15.04
N PRO A 16 58.49 0.81 15.33
CA PRO A 16 59.18 1.03 16.60
C PRO A 16 59.50 2.50 16.90
N GLU A 17 59.48 3.37 15.88
CA GLU A 17 59.81 4.80 15.98
C GLU A 17 58.58 5.70 16.07
N GLY A 18 57.36 5.18 15.87
CA GLY A 18 56.12 5.94 16.03
C GLY A 18 54.94 5.43 15.21
N VAL A 19 53.88 6.25 15.14
CA VAL A 19 52.68 5.99 14.35
C VAL A 19 52.71 6.84 13.08
N ASP A 20 53.05 6.24 11.92
CA ASP A 20 52.89 6.91 10.62
C ASP A 20 51.42 6.85 10.18
N LEU A 21 50.88 8.00 9.79
CA LEU A 21 49.44 8.25 9.65
C LEU A 21 49.15 8.90 8.29
N ARG A 22 49.14 8.06 7.24
CA ARG A 22 49.00 8.52 5.85
C ARG A 22 47.55 8.88 5.50
N LEU A 23 47.22 10.16 5.68
CA LEU A 23 45.91 10.74 5.39
C LEU A 23 45.76 11.11 3.90
N SER A 24 44.98 10.31 3.16
CA SER A 24 44.63 10.66 1.77
C SER A 24 43.70 11.88 1.71
N HIS A 25 44.21 13.00 1.21
CA HIS A 25 43.44 14.24 1.02
C HIS A 25 42.18 14.03 0.15
N ALA A 26 42.27 13.17 -0.86
CA ALA A 26 41.12 12.80 -1.70
C ALA A 26 40.05 12.07 -0.89
N ALA A 27 40.45 11.16 0.01
CA ALA A 27 39.52 10.45 0.88
C ALA A 27 38.89 11.38 1.93
N LEU A 28 39.68 12.24 2.59
CA LEU A 28 39.17 13.25 3.51
C LEU A 28 38.14 14.18 2.84
N LYS A 29 38.41 14.62 1.61
CA LYS A 29 37.45 15.40 0.80
C LYS A 29 36.16 14.63 0.54
N GLN A 30 36.22 13.32 0.25
CA GLN A 30 35.02 12.50 0.09
C GLN A 30 34.26 12.27 1.40
N VAL A 31 34.95 12.08 2.53
CA VAL A 31 34.35 11.97 3.86
C VAL A 31 33.62 13.28 4.23
N TYR A 32 34.27 14.43 4.04
CA TYR A 32 33.66 15.76 4.24
C TYR A 32 32.42 15.96 3.35
N LEU A 33 32.53 15.69 2.04
CA LEU A 33 31.39 15.79 1.12
C LEU A 33 30.27 14.80 1.45
N ALA A 34 30.58 13.61 1.97
CA ALA A 34 29.58 12.64 2.45
C ALA A 34 28.90 13.14 3.73
N GLY A 35 29.67 13.72 4.67
CA GLY A 35 29.19 14.35 5.90
C GLY A 35 28.20 15.49 5.60
N LEU A 36 28.62 16.47 4.79
CA LEU A 36 27.77 17.58 4.34
C LEU A 36 26.46 17.10 3.68
N ARG A 37 26.53 16.08 2.81
CA ARG A 37 25.34 15.53 2.14
C ARG A 37 24.41 14.79 3.11
N SER A 38 24.97 14.09 4.09
CA SER A 38 24.22 13.44 5.18
C SER A 38 23.50 14.48 6.03
N TRP A 39 24.20 15.54 6.45
CA TRP A 39 23.64 16.69 7.17
C TRP A 39 22.53 17.38 6.36
N LYS A 40 22.76 17.70 5.08
CA LYS A 40 21.74 18.30 4.20
C LYS A 40 20.50 17.41 4.06
N LYS A 41 20.65 16.08 4.01
CA LYS A 41 19.54 15.11 4.00
C LYS A 41 18.78 15.09 5.33
N LYS A 42 19.48 15.14 6.47
CA LYS A 42 18.87 15.25 7.81
C LYS A 42 18.08 16.56 7.96
N ILE A 43 18.67 17.70 7.64
CA ILE A 43 18.03 19.03 7.68
C ILE A 43 16.79 19.06 6.76
N THR A 44 16.88 18.54 5.54
CA THR A 44 15.73 18.49 4.62
C THR A 44 14.59 17.64 5.19
N ARG A 45 14.89 16.48 5.78
CA ARG A 45 13.87 15.65 6.45
C ARG A 45 13.24 16.36 7.66
N LEU A 46 14.04 17.01 8.51
CA LEU A 46 13.53 17.78 9.64
C LEU A 46 12.61 18.91 9.16
N ARG A 47 13.03 19.66 8.14
CA ARG A 47 12.21 20.69 7.49
C ARG A 47 10.89 20.12 6.95
N ASN A 48 10.94 19.00 6.22
CA ASN A 48 9.73 18.35 5.70
C ASN A 48 8.79 17.93 6.82
N SER A 49 9.32 17.31 7.88
CA SER A 49 8.56 16.88 9.06
C SER A 49 7.94 18.06 9.81
N LEU A 50 8.60 19.22 9.87
CA LEU A 50 8.03 20.44 10.46
C LEU A 50 6.94 21.02 9.54
N VAL A 51 7.19 21.14 8.23
CA VAL A 51 6.23 21.69 7.27
C VAL A 51 4.96 20.83 7.18
N THR A 52 5.07 19.52 7.07
CA THR A 52 3.92 18.59 7.12
C THR A 52 3.31 18.55 8.52
N GLY A 53 4.14 18.60 9.56
CA GLY A 53 3.76 18.61 10.97
C GLY A 53 2.89 19.80 11.39
N VAL A 54 2.86 20.90 10.65
CA VAL A 54 2.04 22.10 10.93
C VAL A 54 1.02 22.45 9.82
N PHE A 55 1.00 21.67 8.73
CA PHE A 55 0.03 21.81 7.64
C PHE A 55 -1.43 21.61 8.15
N PRO A 56 -2.44 22.41 7.75
CA PRO A 56 -2.48 23.32 6.58
C PRO A 56 -1.83 24.70 6.74
N ALA A 57 -1.36 25.08 7.93
CA ALA A 57 -0.59 26.31 8.10
C ALA A 57 0.84 26.15 7.54
N SER A 58 1.65 27.19 7.67
CA SER A 58 3.06 27.17 7.25
C SER A 58 3.95 27.84 8.29
N PRO A 59 5.25 27.48 8.40
CA PRO A 59 6.18 28.19 9.27
C PRO A 59 6.26 29.71 9.01
N ALA A 60 5.93 30.16 7.79
CA ALA A 60 5.83 31.58 7.48
C ALA A 60 4.63 32.28 8.16
N SER A 61 3.50 31.59 8.37
CA SER A 61 2.37 32.19 9.12
C SER A 61 2.64 32.28 10.62
N TRP A 62 3.54 31.45 11.17
CA TRP A 62 4.05 31.66 12.54
C TRP A 62 4.86 32.95 12.63
N LEU A 63 5.77 33.21 11.68
CA LEU A 63 6.55 34.46 11.64
C LEU A 63 5.65 35.71 11.59
N VAL A 64 4.60 35.68 10.76
CA VAL A 64 3.62 36.78 10.68
C VAL A 64 2.88 36.97 12.01
N MET A 65 2.45 35.89 12.66
CA MET A 65 1.77 35.98 13.97
C MET A 65 2.71 36.46 15.08
N ALA A 66 3.95 35.95 15.12
CA ALA A 66 4.97 36.39 16.07
C ALA A 66 5.31 37.89 15.89
N ALA A 67 5.50 38.34 14.65
CA ALA A 67 5.76 39.74 14.34
C ALA A 67 4.57 40.64 14.74
N ALA A 68 3.33 40.20 14.48
CA ALA A 68 2.13 40.95 14.87
C ALA A 68 2.01 41.09 16.40
N ILE A 69 2.18 40.01 17.16
CA ILE A 69 2.10 40.04 18.63
C ILE A 69 3.24 40.88 19.24
N LEU A 70 4.46 40.78 18.71
CA LEU A 70 5.59 41.62 19.15
C LEU A 70 5.37 43.10 18.80
N ALA A 71 4.79 43.42 17.64
CA ALA A 71 4.44 44.79 17.27
C ALA A 71 3.35 45.36 18.17
N SER A 72 2.30 44.59 18.49
CA SER A 72 1.27 45.00 19.46
C SER A 72 1.88 45.30 20.84
N GLN A 73 2.76 44.42 21.35
CA GLN A 73 3.50 44.67 22.59
C GLN A 73 4.34 45.96 22.54
N ALA A 74 5.07 46.21 21.44
CA ALA A 74 5.85 47.43 21.28
C ALA A 74 4.97 48.69 21.27
N SER A 75 3.78 48.61 20.68
CA SER A 75 2.74 49.66 20.71
C SER A 75 1.92 49.71 22.01
N ARG A 76 2.29 48.95 23.05
CA ARG A 76 1.59 48.84 24.34
C ARG A 76 0.12 48.36 24.25
N LEU A 77 -0.24 47.70 23.15
CA LEU A 77 -1.52 47.03 22.99
C LEU A 77 -1.34 45.55 23.38
N ASP A 78 -2.07 45.08 24.39
CA ASP A 78 -2.03 43.66 24.78
C ASP A 78 -3.25 42.87 24.23
N PRO A 79 -3.13 42.23 23.06
CA PRO A 79 -4.19 41.39 22.51
C PRO A 79 -4.37 40.08 23.30
N SER A 80 -3.50 39.78 24.27
CA SER A 80 -3.56 38.57 25.09
C SER A 80 -4.39 38.72 26.38
N MET A 81 -4.90 39.92 26.68
CA MET A 81 -5.66 40.20 27.91
C MET A 81 -4.91 39.75 29.18
N GLY A 82 -3.61 40.04 29.27
CA GLY A 82 -2.74 39.71 30.41
C GLY A 82 -2.12 38.31 30.37
N LEU A 83 -2.44 37.44 29.40
CA LEU A 83 -1.86 36.10 29.29
C LEU A 83 -0.35 36.13 29.05
N ILE A 84 0.17 37.08 28.28
CA ILE A 84 1.62 37.26 28.08
C ILE A 84 2.32 37.60 29.40
N GLY A 85 1.70 38.39 30.27
CA GLY A 85 2.19 38.70 31.62
C GLY A 85 2.31 37.44 32.49
N LYS A 86 1.23 36.64 32.55
CA LYS A 86 1.23 35.37 33.30
C LYS A 86 2.27 34.37 32.79
N ILE A 87 2.49 34.29 31.47
CA ILE A 87 3.54 33.45 30.89
C ILE A 87 4.93 33.96 31.30
N LYS A 88 5.16 35.29 31.26
CA LYS A 88 6.42 35.92 31.68
C LYS A 88 6.76 35.65 33.16
N GLU A 89 5.77 35.65 34.05
CA GLU A 89 5.94 35.34 35.48
C GLU A 89 6.51 33.94 35.72
N HIS A 90 6.14 32.96 34.89
CA HIS A 90 6.62 31.57 34.96
C HIS A 90 7.98 31.35 34.27
N LEU A 91 8.53 32.36 33.58
CA LEU A 91 9.89 32.29 33.02
C LEU A 91 10.92 32.61 34.11
N PRO A 92 11.92 31.75 34.35
CA PRO A 92 12.87 31.92 35.45
C PRO A 92 13.65 33.23 35.30
N ALA A 93 13.68 34.01 36.38
CA ALA A 93 14.55 35.18 36.46
C ALA A 93 16.00 34.70 36.55
N SER A 94 16.80 35.01 35.54
CA SER A 94 18.21 34.67 35.44
C SER A 94 19.01 35.95 35.22
N ALA A 95 20.22 36.03 35.77
CA ALA A 95 21.11 37.19 35.62
C ALA A 95 21.43 37.52 34.14
N TYR A 96 21.21 36.58 33.22
CA TYR A 96 21.44 36.73 31.78
C TYR A 96 20.18 37.13 30.98
N LEU A 97 19.02 37.30 31.62
CA LEU A 97 17.73 37.57 30.97
C LEU A 97 17.12 38.90 31.45
N SER A 98 17.31 39.96 30.66
CA SER A 98 16.75 41.28 30.93
C SER A 98 15.21 41.30 30.86
N GLU A 99 14.59 42.23 31.58
CA GLU A 99 13.12 42.38 31.61
C GLU A 99 12.46 42.50 30.22
N PRO A 100 13.02 43.27 29.24
CA PRO A 100 12.52 43.29 27.88
C PRO A 100 12.64 41.93 27.16
N ALA A 101 13.73 41.19 27.41
CA ALA A 101 13.92 39.86 26.83
C ALA A 101 12.91 38.84 27.40
N ARG A 102 12.61 38.90 28.71
CA ARG A 102 11.56 38.10 29.35
C ARG A 102 10.17 38.41 28.77
N ALA A 103 9.85 39.68 28.56
CA ALA A 103 8.59 40.09 27.91
C ALA A 103 8.48 39.58 26.46
N GLY A 104 9.55 39.75 25.66
CA GLY A 104 9.60 39.25 24.28
C GLY A 104 9.49 37.72 24.19
N LEU A 105 10.10 36.97 25.12
CA LEU A 105 9.95 35.51 25.19
C LEU A 105 8.53 35.09 25.58
N GLY A 106 7.88 35.80 26.53
CA GLY A 106 6.47 35.58 26.86
C GLY A 106 5.53 35.83 25.67
N ALA A 107 5.78 36.91 24.92
CA ALA A 107 5.05 37.24 23.69
C ALA A 107 5.24 36.19 22.59
N LEU A 108 6.47 35.70 22.37
CA LEU A 108 6.77 34.63 21.42
C LEU A 108 6.15 33.28 21.83
N ALA A 109 6.15 32.96 23.12
CA ALA A 109 5.49 31.76 23.64
C ALA A 109 3.97 31.83 23.43
N PHE A 110 3.34 32.96 23.76
CA PHE A 110 1.92 33.19 23.50
C PHE A 110 1.58 33.09 22.00
N ALA A 111 2.33 33.77 21.13
CA ALA A 111 2.14 33.70 19.68
C ALA A 111 2.29 32.28 19.14
N THR A 112 3.21 31.48 19.71
CA THR A 112 3.40 30.07 19.34
C THR A 112 2.23 29.20 19.79
N LEU A 113 1.73 29.38 21.01
CA LEU A 113 0.54 28.67 21.51
C LEU A 113 -0.71 29.02 20.69
N LEU A 114 -0.93 30.31 20.41
CA LEU A 114 -2.02 30.78 19.56
C LEU A 114 -1.95 30.20 18.14
N TRP A 115 -0.75 30.18 17.55
CA TRP A 115 -0.53 29.61 16.22
C TRP A 115 -0.74 28.09 16.19
N LEU A 116 -0.27 27.35 17.20
CA LEU A 116 -0.54 25.92 17.34
C LEU A 116 -2.03 25.63 17.54
N GLY A 117 -2.74 26.48 18.30
CA GLY A 117 -4.19 26.45 18.41
C GLY A 117 -4.87 26.62 17.06
N LEU A 118 -4.47 27.63 16.27
CA LEU A 118 -4.95 27.84 14.91
C LEU A 118 -4.68 26.62 14.00
N VAL A 119 -3.49 26.01 14.07
CA VAL A 119 -3.16 24.78 13.32
C VAL A 119 -4.10 23.63 13.68
N VAL A 120 -4.37 23.42 14.98
CA VAL A 120 -5.29 22.38 15.45
C VAL A 120 -6.72 22.66 14.98
N THR A 121 -7.19 23.90 15.07
CA THR A 121 -8.52 24.32 14.60
C THR A 121 -8.67 24.15 13.08
N MET A 122 -7.68 24.57 12.28
CA MET A 122 -7.69 24.37 10.82
C MET A 122 -7.70 22.88 10.45
N ARG A 123 -7.00 22.03 11.20
CA ARG A 123 -7.03 20.57 11.03
C ARG A 123 -8.38 19.98 11.38
N GLY A 124 -8.99 20.43 12.49
CA GLY A 124 -10.33 20.01 12.90
C GLY A 124 -11.37 20.38 11.84
N ALA A 125 -11.36 21.62 11.37
CA ALA A 125 -12.24 22.11 10.31
C ALA A 125 -12.05 21.33 9.00
N LEU A 126 -10.80 21.15 8.53
CA LEU A 126 -10.54 20.38 7.32
C LEU A 126 -10.97 18.91 7.49
N ARG A 127 -10.74 18.29 8.65
CA ARG A 127 -11.20 16.91 8.92
C ARG A 127 -12.73 16.82 8.88
N ALA A 128 -13.43 17.75 9.52
CA ALA A 128 -14.89 17.79 9.53
C ALA A 128 -15.46 17.97 8.11
N LEU A 129 -14.87 18.85 7.30
CA LEU A 129 -15.21 19.01 5.89
C LEU A 129 -14.98 17.71 5.10
N LEU A 130 -13.88 16.99 5.35
CA LEU A 130 -13.57 15.71 4.69
C LEU A 130 -14.42 14.52 5.19
N CYS A 131 -15.09 14.63 6.34
CA CYS A 131 -16.11 13.67 6.76
C CYS A 131 -17.40 13.75 5.95
N TYR A 132 -17.64 14.84 5.20
CA TYR A 132 -18.81 14.97 4.35
C TYR A 132 -18.63 14.22 3.02
N HIS A 133 -19.55 13.30 2.75
CA HIS A 133 -19.51 12.41 1.60
C HIS A 133 -20.73 12.54 0.66
N GLY A 134 -21.68 13.43 0.96
CA GLY A 134 -22.93 13.57 0.20
C GLY A 134 -22.74 13.93 -1.27
N TRP A 135 -21.64 14.64 -1.59
CA TRP A 135 -21.20 14.97 -2.95
C TRP A 135 -21.04 13.75 -3.87
N MET A 136 -20.78 12.54 -3.34
CA MET A 136 -20.70 11.32 -4.16
C MET A 136 -22.05 10.83 -4.67
N GLY A 137 -23.15 11.24 -4.05
CA GLY A 137 -24.51 10.91 -4.48
C GLY A 137 -25.05 11.81 -5.60
N GLU A 138 -24.37 12.93 -5.92
CA GLU A 138 -24.81 13.88 -6.93
C GLU A 138 -24.52 13.39 -8.37
N GLU A 139 -25.29 13.87 -9.33
CA GLU A 139 -25.06 13.58 -10.76
C GLU A 139 -23.73 14.17 -11.25
N HIS A 140 -22.98 13.39 -12.02
CA HIS A 140 -21.71 13.84 -12.57
C HIS A 140 -21.92 15.04 -13.51
N GLY A 141 -21.19 16.12 -13.27
CA GLY A 141 -21.27 17.36 -14.05
C GLY A 141 -22.34 18.36 -13.58
N ARG A 142 -23.23 17.99 -12.65
CA ARG A 142 -24.28 18.89 -12.11
C ARG A 142 -24.21 19.04 -10.59
N PRO A 143 -23.08 19.52 -10.01
CA PRO A 143 -22.96 19.65 -8.56
C PRO A 143 -23.90 20.71 -7.99
N SER A 144 -24.50 20.40 -6.84
CA SER A 144 -25.40 21.30 -6.13
C SER A 144 -24.69 22.57 -5.64
N HIS A 145 -25.45 23.63 -5.36
CA HIS A 145 -24.88 24.85 -4.76
C HIS A 145 -24.24 24.56 -3.39
N ALA A 146 -24.82 23.67 -2.59
CA ALA A 146 -24.24 23.22 -1.33
C ALA A 146 -22.88 22.53 -1.53
N THR A 147 -22.76 21.61 -2.48
CA THR A 147 -21.49 20.93 -2.81
C THR A 147 -20.47 21.90 -3.41
N LYS A 148 -20.87 22.89 -4.20
CA LYS A 148 -19.97 23.97 -4.68
C LYS A 148 -19.43 24.80 -3.51
N CYS A 149 -20.28 25.22 -2.57
CA CYS A 149 -19.86 25.95 -1.36
C CYS A 149 -18.94 25.10 -0.47
N TRP A 150 -19.26 23.83 -0.25
CA TRP A 150 -18.41 22.91 0.49
C TRP A 150 -17.04 22.69 -0.18
N LEU A 151 -16.98 22.50 -1.51
CA LEU A 151 -15.72 22.41 -2.25
C LEU A 151 -14.88 23.70 -2.14
N ALA A 152 -15.51 24.87 -2.10
CA ALA A 152 -14.82 26.14 -1.86
C ALA A 152 -14.22 26.19 -0.44
N LEU A 153 -14.98 25.79 0.58
CA LEU A 153 -14.48 25.66 1.97
C LEU A 153 -13.31 24.67 2.06
N VAL A 154 -13.42 23.48 1.44
CA VAL A 154 -12.33 22.52 1.37
C VAL A 154 -11.08 23.16 0.76
N LYS A 155 -11.19 23.90 -0.36
CA LYS A 155 -10.05 24.60 -0.99
C LYS A 155 -9.43 25.67 -0.08
N ILE A 156 -10.22 26.38 0.72
CA ILE A 156 -9.71 27.38 1.68
C ILE A 156 -8.92 26.69 2.80
N PHE A 157 -9.47 25.63 3.41
CA PHE A 157 -8.84 24.94 4.54
C PHE A 157 -7.74 23.95 4.13
N ALA A 158 -7.70 23.50 2.87
CA ALA A 158 -6.72 22.55 2.34
C ALA A 158 -5.29 23.12 2.22
N GLY A 159 -5.08 24.41 2.46
CA GLY A 159 -3.75 25.05 2.42
C GLY A 159 -3.15 25.17 1.02
N ARG A 160 -1.94 25.74 0.93
CA ARG A 160 -1.24 25.99 -0.35
C ARG A 160 0.03 25.13 -0.45
N ARG A 161 0.30 24.59 -1.64
CA ARG A 161 1.51 23.78 -1.98
C ARG A 161 1.73 22.58 -1.03
N PRO A 162 0.80 21.60 -0.98
CA PRO A 162 0.97 20.41 -0.15
C PRO A 162 2.14 19.54 -0.61
N MET A 163 2.82 18.93 0.36
CA MET A 163 3.78 17.84 0.17
C MET A 163 3.05 16.49 0.24
N LEU A 164 3.71 15.39 -0.16
CA LEU A 164 3.09 14.06 -0.26
C LEU A 164 2.28 13.64 0.98
N TYR A 165 2.79 13.93 2.18
CA TYR A 165 2.18 13.53 3.45
C TYR A 165 1.45 14.68 4.18
N SER A 166 1.36 15.88 3.60
CA SER A 166 0.77 17.08 4.23
C SER A 166 -0.63 16.86 4.82
N TYR A 167 -1.49 16.08 4.13
CA TYR A 167 -2.87 15.85 4.57
C TYR A 167 -3.04 14.74 5.62
N GLN A 168 -2.00 13.94 5.91
CA GLN A 168 -2.13 12.72 6.75
C GLN A 168 -2.65 13.00 8.18
N ALA A 169 -2.38 14.18 8.73
CA ALA A 169 -2.92 14.60 10.03
C ALA A 169 -4.37 15.12 9.98
N SER A 170 -4.80 15.62 8.81
CA SER A 170 -6.13 16.22 8.58
C SER A 170 -7.16 15.22 8.05
N LEU A 171 -6.73 14.10 7.44
CA LEU A 171 -7.65 13.06 6.98
C LEU A 171 -8.51 12.50 8.14
N PRO A 172 -9.78 12.13 7.87
CA PRO A 172 -10.63 11.46 8.84
C PRO A 172 -10.13 10.04 9.16
N ARG A 173 -10.49 9.52 10.33
CA ARG A 173 -10.32 8.09 10.64
C ARG A 173 -11.46 7.31 9.98
N LEU A 174 -11.21 6.05 9.63
CA LEU A 174 -12.25 5.15 9.10
C LEU A 174 -13.35 4.95 10.16
N PRO A 175 -14.64 5.20 9.86
CA PRO A 175 -15.73 5.02 10.81
C PRO A 175 -15.98 3.53 11.09
N VAL A 176 -16.50 3.24 12.29
CA VAL A 176 -17.03 1.91 12.63
C VAL A 176 -18.53 1.91 12.32
N PRO A 177 -19.02 1.11 11.35
CA PRO A 177 -20.44 1.04 11.03
C PRO A 177 -21.28 0.53 12.21
N PRO A 178 -22.60 0.81 12.28
CA PRO A 178 -23.50 0.12 13.20
C PRO A 178 -23.57 -1.39 12.89
N VAL A 179 -23.78 -2.21 13.92
CA VAL A 179 -23.96 -3.67 13.74
C VAL A 179 -25.23 -3.95 12.93
N SER A 180 -26.34 -3.25 13.20
CA SER A 180 -27.60 -3.38 12.48
C SER A 180 -27.45 -3.13 10.97
N ASP A 181 -26.81 -2.02 10.59
CA ASP A 181 -26.48 -1.70 9.19
C ASP A 181 -25.68 -2.82 8.53
N THR A 182 -24.76 -3.42 9.29
CA THR A 182 -23.85 -4.46 8.82
C THR A 182 -24.57 -5.78 8.59
N VAL A 183 -25.40 -6.20 9.55
CA VAL A 183 -26.20 -7.43 9.49
C VAL A 183 -27.30 -7.32 8.44
N GLN A 184 -28.01 -6.19 8.35
CA GLN A 184 -28.99 -5.95 7.29
C GLN A 184 -28.35 -6.07 5.90
N ARG A 185 -27.27 -5.32 5.64
CA ARG A 185 -26.58 -5.34 4.32
C ARG A 185 -25.93 -6.68 4.02
N TYR A 186 -25.49 -7.39 5.05
CA TYR A 186 -25.04 -8.78 4.94
C TYR A 186 -26.17 -9.65 4.38
N LEU A 187 -27.34 -9.65 5.04
CA LEU A 187 -28.49 -10.44 4.60
C LEU A 187 -28.95 -10.03 3.18
N GLU A 188 -29.01 -8.72 2.86
CA GLU A 188 -29.27 -8.25 1.50
C GLU A 188 -28.30 -8.85 0.47
N SER A 189 -27.00 -8.92 0.78
CA SER A 189 -25.99 -9.53 -0.11
C SER A 189 -26.08 -11.05 -0.19
N MET A 190 -26.60 -11.71 0.85
CA MET A 190 -26.72 -13.16 0.91
C MET A 190 -28.02 -13.69 0.28
N ARG A 191 -29.06 -12.85 0.16
CA ARG A 191 -30.37 -13.25 -0.36
C ARG A 191 -30.35 -13.97 -1.71
N PRO A 192 -29.58 -13.55 -2.74
CA PRO A 192 -29.55 -14.26 -4.02
C PRO A 192 -28.68 -15.53 -4.03
N LEU A 193 -27.90 -15.75 -2.96
CA LEU A 193 -26.93 -16.85 -2.83
C LEU A 193 -27.44 -18.00 -1.96
N LEU A 194 -28.45 -17.77 -1.13
CA LEU A 194 -29.01 -18.74 -0.19
C LEU A 194 -30.44 -19.16 -0.59
N SER A 195 -30.74 -20.45 -0.41
CA SER A 195 -32.12 -20.94 -0.39
C SER A 195 -32.91 -20.32 0.77
N ASP A 196 -34.24 -20.33 0.67
CA ASP A 196 -35.10 -19.64 1.63
C ASP A 196 -34.95 -20.18 3.06
N SER A 197 -34.76 -21.48 3.24
CA SER A 197 -34.48 -22.11 4.54
C SER A 197 -33.14 -21.65 5.15
N HIS A 198 -32.07 -21.63 4.34
CA HIS A 198 -30.76 -21.14 4.78
C HIS A 198 -30.78 -19.62 5.04
N PHE A 199 -31.54 -18.85 4.25
CA PHE A 199 -31.72 -17.42 4.47
C PHE A 199 -32.47 -17.12 5.76
N GLN A 200 -33.56 -17.84 6.06
CA GLN A 200 -34.30 -17.71 7.32
C GLN A 200 -33.41 -18.02 8.54
N ARG A 201 -32.58 -19.07 8.46
CA ARG A 201 -31.58 -19.40 9.47
C ARG A 201 -30.56 -18.27 9.65
N ALA A 202 -29.93 -17.81 8.58
CA ALA A 202 -28.94 -16.72 8.64
C ALA A 202 -29.55 -15.43 9.21
N ALA A 203 -30.81 -15.12 8.86
CA ALA A 203 -31.55 -13.97 9.40
C ALA A 203 -31.90 -14.13 10.89
N ALA A 204 -32.21 -15.34 11.36
CA ALA A 204 -32.39 -15.62 12.78
C ALA A 204 -31.09 -15.43 13.57
N LEU A 205 -29.98 -15.98 13.07
CA LEU A 205 -28.65 -15.82 13.67
C LEU A 205 -28.18 -14.35 13.66
N GLY A 206 -28.46 -13.60 12.60
CA GLY A 206 -28.19 -12.17 12.52
C GLY A 206 -28.93 -11.36 13.59
N ARG A 207 -30.23 -11.60 13.76
CA ARG A 207 -31.05 -10.92 14.78
C ARG A 207 -30.63 -11.27 16.22
N ASP A 208 -30.24 -12.53 16.46
CA ASP A 208 -29.67 -12.92 17.76
C ASP A 208 -28.33 -12.19 18.00
N PHE A 209 -27.44 -12.19 17.00
CA PHE A 209 -26.16 -11.49 17.08
C PHE A 209 -26.31 -9.99 17.33
N GLU A 210 -27.24 -9.30 16.67
CA GLU A 210 -27.55 -7.88 16.92
C GLU A 210 -27.96 -7.58 18.36
N ARG A 211 -28.66 -8.53 19.03
CA ARG A 211 -29.19 -8.36 20.39
C ARG A 211 -28.21 -8.79 21.47
N SER A 212 -27.39 -9.82 21.21
CA SER A 212 -26.51 -10.44 22.21
C SER A 212 -25.05 -9.99 22.09
N LEU A 213 -24.29 -10.57 21.17
CA LEU A 213 -22.83 -10.41 21.08
C LEU A 213 -22.41 -9.15 20.34
N GLY A 214 -23.17 -8.73 19.32
CA GLY A 214 -22.89 -7.59 18.46
C GLY A 214 -22.56 -6.31 19.22
N PRO A 215 -23.42 -5.82 20.14
CA PRO A 215 -23.17 -4.59 20.90
C PRO A 215 -21.89 -4.65 21.75
N ARG A 216 -21.58 -5.82 22.34
CA ARG A 216 -20.36 -6.02 23.11
C ARG A 216 -19.11 -5.97 22.23
N LEU A 217 -19.13 -6.61 21.06
CA LEU A 217 -18.02 -6.59 20.10
C LEU A 217 -17.84 -5.19 19.48
N GLN A 218 -18.95 -4.52 19.13
CA GLN A 218 -18.99 -3.14 18.66
C GLN A 218 -18.28 -2.20 19.63
N TRP A 219 -18.55 -2.31 20.94
CA TRP A 219 -17.93 -1.48 21.96
C TRP A 219 -16.39 -1.55 21.92
N TYR A 220 -15.81 -2.74 21.79
CA TYR A 220 -14.35 -2.90 21.67
C TYR A 220 -13.80 -2.33 20.35
N LEU A 221 -14.56 -2.37 19.24
CA LEU A 221 -14.15 -1.73 17.98
C LEU A 221 -14.24 -0.20 18.05
N THR A 222 -15.30 0.35 18.67
CA THR A 222 -15.41 1.78 18.97
C THR A 222 -14.26 2.24 19.85
N LEU A 223 -13.95 1.48 20.91
CA LEU A 223 -12.77 1.71 21.74
C LEU A 223 -11.50 1.73 20.89
N LYS A 224 -11.22 0.67 20.10
CA LYS A 224 -10.05 0.63 19.20
C LYS A 224 -9.96 1.84 18.27
N SER A 225 -11.08 2.33 17.75
CA SER A 225 -11.13 3.51 16.87
C SER A 225 -10.68 4.83 17.52
N TRP A 226 -10.70 4.93 18.86
CA TRP A 226 -10.27 6.11 19.60
C TRP A 226 -8.74 6.17 19.79
N TRP A 227 -8.05 5.04 19.99
CA TRP A 227 -6.59 4.99 20.11
C TRP A 227 -5.88 4.75 18.76
N ALA A 228 -6.44 3.91 17.89
CA ALA A 228 -5.83 3.61 16.61
C ALA A 228 -6.01 4.75 15.58
N THR A 229 -5.03 4.92 14.70
CA THR A 229 -5.11 5.78 13.50
C THR A 229 -6.15 5.26 12.50
N ASN A 230 -6.27 3.93 12.40
CA ASN A 230 -7.28 3.20 11.67
C ASN A 230 -7.56 1.89 12.43
N TYR A 231 -8.83 1.54 12.67
CA TYR A 231 -9.15 0.34 13.46
C TYR A 231 -8.99 -0.98 12.69
N VAL A 232 -8.90 -0.94 11.36
CA VAL A 232 -8.83 -2.12 10.47
C VAL A 232 -7.39 -2.43 10.02
N SER A 233 -6.60 -1.41 9.68
CA SER A 233 -5.43 -1.58 8.81
C SER A 233 -4.28 -2.42 9.38
N ASP A 234 -4.11 -2.44 10.70
CA ASP A 234 -3.13 -3.26 11.42
C ASP A 234 -3.54 -4.74 11.43
N TRP A 235 -4.76 -5.06 11.86
CA TRP A 235 -5.30 -6.42 11.86
C TRP A 235 -5.46 -6.97 10.44
N TRP A 236 -5.85 -6.14 9.47
CA TRP A 236 -5.91 -6.55 8.07
C TRP A 236 -4.52 -6.88 7.51
N GLU A 237 -3.48 -6.15 7.90
CA GLU A 237 -2.11 -6.48 7.53
C GLU A 237 -1.64 -7.80 8.17
N GLU A 238 -1.85 -7.94 9.48
CA GLU A 238 -1.41 -9.10 10.25
C GLU A 238 -2.12 -10.39 9.82
N TYR A 239 -3.44 -10.43 9.88
CA TYR A 239 -4.21 -11.67 9.74
C TYR A 239 -4.42 -12.13 8.29
N VAL A 240 -4.56 -11.20 7.33
CA VAL A 240 -4.74 -11.56 5.91
C VAL A 240 -3.42 -11.90 5.25
N TYR A 241 -2.41 -11.06 5.45
CA TYR A 241 -1.14 -11.19 4.73
C TYR A 241 -0.07 -11.90 5.57
N LEU A 242 0.26 -11.38 6.74
CA LEU A 242 1.47 -11.80 7.46
C LEU A 242 1.34 -13.18 8.11
N ARG A 243 0.20 -13.51 8.71
CA ARG A 243 -0.09 -14.84 9.27
C ARG A 243 -0.52 -15.87 8.21
N GLY A 244 -0.86 -15.46 7.00
CA GLY A 244 -1.08 -16.41 5.88
C GLY A 244 0.15 -17.29 5.65
N ARG A 245 -0.02 -18.62 5.75
CA ARG A 245 1.07 -19.62 5.69
C ARG A 245 1.30 -20.20 4.29
N GLY A 246 0.36 -19.98 3.37
CA GLY A 246 0.47 -20.42 1.98
C GLY A 246 1.60 -19.73 1.19
N PRO A 247 2.04 -20.33 0.06
CA PRO A 247 2.94 -19.71 -0.92
C PRO A 247 2.51 -18.28 -1.32
N LEU A 248 3.43 -17.32 -1.37
CA LEU A 248 3.11 -15.93 -1.78
C LEU A 248 3.04 -15.77 -3.30
N MET A 249 3.92 -16.48 -4.01
CA MET A 249 3.86 -16.60 -5.46
C MET A 249 2.51 -17.20 -5.85
N VAL A 250 1.91 -16.67 -6.92
CA VAL A 250 0.52 -16.95 -7.35
C VAL A 250 -0.57 -16.50 -6.38
N ASN A 251 -0.55 -16.89 -5.10
CA ASN A 251 -1.72 -16.74 -4.21
C ASN A 251 -1.85 -15.38 -3.50
N SER A 252 -0.79 -14.56 -3.43
CA SER A 252 -0.82 -13.27 -2.72
C SER A 252 -0.16 -12.12 -3.45
N ASN A 253 0.78 -12.39 -4.36
CA ASN A 253 1.45 -11.36 -5.15
C ASN A 253 0.68 -11.04 -6.43
N TYR A 254 0.63 -9.76 -6.80
CA TYR A 254 0.20 -9.25 -8.11
C TYR A 254 1.45 -8.96 -8.97
N TYR A 255 1.37 -8.72 -10.30
CA TYR A 255 2.56 -8.76 -11.21
C TYR A 255 2.56 -7.84 -12.49
N ALA A 256 3.67 -7.12 -12.74
CA ALA A 256 4.08 -6.15 -13.82
C ALA A 256 3.90 -6.43 -15.32
N MET A 257 2.75 -6.11 -15.94
CA MET A 257 2.70 -6.00 -17.42
C MET A 257 3.04 -4.57 -17.89
N ASP A 258 4.20 -4.39 -18.54
CA ASP A 258 4.54 -3.17 -19.31
C ASP A 258 4.08 -3.33 -20.78
N PHE A 259 4.29 -2.31 -21.62
CA PHE A 259 3.90 -2.31 -23.03
C PHE A 259 4.71 -3.31 -23.88
N LEU A 260 4.27 -4.57 -23.93
CA LEU A 260 4.89 -5.66 -24.71
C LEU A 260 5.01 -5.34 -26.23
N TYR A 261 4.23 -4.38 -26.73
CA TYR A 261 4.27 -3.90 -28.11
C TYR A 261 5.32 -2.80 -28.38
N VAL A 262 6.02 -2.30 -27.36
CA VAL A 262 7.09 -1.29 -27.52
C VAL A 262 8.41 -1.85 -27.00
N THR A 263 9.35 -2.12 -27.92
CA THR A 263 10.74 -2.47 -27.60
C THR A 263 11.67 -1.34 -28.06
N PRO A 264 12.04 -0.37 -27.20
CA PRO A 264 12.80 0.82 -27.63
C PRO A 264 14.23 0.53 -28.13
N THR A 265 14.77 -0.64 -27.82
CA THR A 265 16.09 -1.12 -28.25
C THR A 265 16.17 -2.63 -27.98
N PRO A 266 16.86 -3.44 -28.83
CA PRO A 266 17.06 -4.86 -28.55
C PRO A 266 17.93 -5.13 -27.31
N LEU A 267 18.79 -4.18 -26.91
CA LEU A 267 19.75 -4.36 -25.81
C LEU A 267 19.07 -4.40 -24.42
N GLN A 268 18.98 -5.58 -23.81
CA GLN A 268 18.35 -5.78 -22.50
C GLN A 268 18.96 -4.88 -21.41
N ALA A 269 20.30 -4.82 -21.33
CA ALA A 269 21.02 -3.98 -20.36
C ALA A 269 20.74 -2.48 -20.53
N ALA A 270 20.47 -2.01 -21.77
CA ALA A 270 20.13 -0.62 -22.02
C ALA A 270 18.71 -0.28 -21.53
N ARG A 271 17.74 -1.19 -21.78
CA ARG A 271 16.37 -1.08 -21.23
C ARG A 271 16.41 -1.06 -19.70
N ALA A 272 17.09 -2.03 -19.10
CA ALA A 272 17.28 -2.10 -17.64
C ALA A 272 17.94 -0.84 -17.07
N GLY A 273 19.00 -0.32 -17.73
CA GLY A 273 19.69 0.91 -17.35
C GLY A 273 18.77 2.14 -17.26
N ASN A 274 17.91 2.32 -18.28
CA ASN A 274 16.93 3.41 -18.32
C ASN A 274 15.80 3.23 -17.29
N VAL A 275 15.18 2.05 -17.22
CA VAL A 275 14.10 1.75 -16.27
C VAL A 275 14.56 1.94 -14.83
N VAL A 276 15.73 1.38 -14.46
CA VAL A 276 16.32 1.54 -13.14
C VAL A 276 16.61 3.02 -12.85
N HIS A 277 17.15 3.78 -13.80
CA HIS A 277 17.38 5.21 -13.60
C HIS A 277 16.06 5.99 -13.35
N ALA A 278 15.01 5.72 -14.12
CA ALA A 278 13.69 6.33 -13.94
C ALA A 278 13.07 6.00 -12.57
N VAL A 279 13.13 4.73 -12.15
CA VAL A 279 12.69 4.29 -10.81
C VAL A 279 13.47 4.99 -9.70
N LEU A 280 14.78 5.22 -9.89
CA LEU A 280 15.61 5.94 -8.92
C LEU A 280 15.30 7.45 -8.85
N LEU A 281 14.94 8.08 -9.97
CA LEU A 281 14.44 9.45 -9.99
C LEU A 281 13.09 9.56 -9.26
N TYR A 282 12.17 8.63 -9.49
CA TYR A 282 10.89 8.54 -8.77
C TYR A 282 11.12 8.33 -7.26
N ARG A 283 11.95 7.34 -6.89
CA ARG A 283 12.37 7.08 -5.50
C ARG A 283 13.02 8.31 -4.85
N ARG A 284 13.74 9.14 -5.61
CA ARG A 284 14.31 10.41 -5.12
C ARG A 284 13.25 11.48 -4.86
N LEU A 285 12.21 11.58 -5.69
CA LEU A 285 11.07 12.49 -5.47
C LEU A 285 10.26 12.04 -4.23
N LEU A 286 9.99 10.73 -4.12
CA LEU A 286 9.30 10.13 -2.98
C LEU A 286 10.04 10.36 -1.65
N ASN A 287 11.34 10.05 -1.60
CA ASN A 287 12.18 10.28 -0.40
C ASN A 287 12.35 11.76 -0.01
N ARG A 288 11.92 12.70 -0.87
CA ARG A 288 11.89 14.14 -0.61
C ARG A 288 10.47 14.67 -0.40
N GLU A 289 9.46 13.80 -0.49
CA GLU A 289 8.03 14.12 -0.40
C GLU A 289 7.57 15.15 -1.45
N GLN A 290 8.27 15.18 -2.59
CA GLN A 290 8.03 16.11 -3.71
C GLN A 290 6.98 15.60 -4.70
N ILE A 291 6.54 14.34 -4.55
CA ILE A 291 5.37 13.82 -5.26
C ILE A 291 4.13 14.52 -4.69
N LYS A 292 3.29 15.09 -5.56
CA LYS A 292 2.03 15.71 -5.12
C LYS A 292 1.10 14.64 -4.55
N PRO A 293 0.35 14.92 -3.46
CA PRO A 293 -0.67 14.01 -2.97
C PRO A 293 -1.72 13.76 -4.06
N LEU A 294 -2.28 12.56 -4.08
CA LEU A 294 -3.33 12.20 -5.03
C LEU A 294 -4.66 12.83 -4.58
N MET A 295 -5.35 13.51 -5.50
CA MET A 295 -6.56 14.28 -5.20
C MET A 295 -7.73 13.83 -6.09
N ILE A 296 -8.89 13.52 -5.52
CA ILE A 296 -10.13 13.34 -6.30
C ILE A 296 -10.60 14.71 -6.80
N GLN A 297 -10.93 14.81 -8.09
CA GLN A 297 -11.35 16.06 -8.76
C GLN A 297 -10.39 17.24 -8.50
N GLY A 298 -9.09 16.96 -8.34
CA GLY A 298 -8.06 17.95 -8.01
C GLY A 298 -8.20 18.66 -6.65
N THR A 299 -9.22 18.32 -5.84
CA THR A 299 -9.62 19.09 -4.66
C THR A 299 -9.61 18.27 -3.36
N LEU A 300 -9.98 16.98 -3.42
CA LEU A 300 -10.16 16.15 -2.23
C LEU A 300 -8.96 15.23 -2.01
N PRO A 301 -8.16 15.41 -0.95
CA PRO A 301 -6.95 14.64 -0.73
C PRO A 301 -7.25 13.19 -0.35
N MET A 302 -6.42 12.27 -0.85
CA MET A 302 -6.40 10.87 -0.44
C MET A 302 -5.15 10.53 0.38
N CYS A 303 -5.24 9.46 1.16
CA CYS A 303 -4.14 8.97 1.98
C CYS A 303 -2.94 8.54 1.14
N SER A 304 -1.76 8.96 1.58
CA SER A 304 -0.46 8.67 0.96
C SER A 304 0.34 7.58 1.70
N ALA A 305 -0.16 7.01 2.80
CA ALA A 305 0.61 6.07 3.65
C ALA A 305 1.23 4.89 2.86
N GLN A 306 0.55 4.40 1.83
CA GLN A 306 1.01 3.27 1.01
C GLN A 306 2.33 3.56 0.26
N TYR A 307 2.65 4.82 -0.04
CA TYR A 307 3.89 5.20 -0.72
C TYR A 307 5.15 4.97 0.14
N GLU A 308 5.04 5.00 1.48
CA GLU A 308 6.19 4.84 2.38
C GLU A 308 6.90 3.50 2.16
N ARG A 309 6.13 2.45 1.90
CA ARG A 309 6.61 1.06 1.84
C ARG A 309 6.98 0.59 0.44
N MET A 310 6.88 1.44 -0.58
CA MET A 310 7.14 1.09 -1.99
C MET A 310 8.59 0.69 -2.28
N PHE A 311 9.56 1.21 -1.53
CA PHE A 311 10.99 0.88 -1.67
C PHE A 311 11.62 0.52 -0.35
N ASN A 312 12.74 -0.21 -0.40
CA ASN A 312 13.52 -0.63 0.76
C ASN A 312 12.72 -1.47 1.77
N THR A 313 11.67 -2.15 1.32
CA THR A 313 10.80 -2.99 2.15
C THR A 313 10.95 -4.44 1.71
N THR A 314 11.13 -5.36 2.66
CA THR A 314 11.14 -6.80 2.38
C THR A 314 10.31 -7.54 3.42
N ARG A 315 9.53 -8.52 2.96
CA ARG A 315 8.76 -9.42 3.83
C ARG A 315 9.65 -10.58 4.27
N VAL A 316 9.99 -10.62 5.55
CA VAL A 316 10.83 -11.64 6.16
C VAL A 316 9.95 -12.75 6.73
N PRO A 317 10.20 -14.04 6.41
CA PRO A 317 9.39 -15.14 6.91
C PRO A 317 9.58 -15.34 8.42
N GLY A 318 8.49 -15.64 9.11
CA GLY A 318 8.52 -16.17 10.48
C GLY A 318 7.71 -17.46 10.55
N VAL A 319 7.86 -18.22 11.64
CA VAL A 319 7.23 -19.54 11.81
C VAL A 319 5.70 -19.38 11.85
N GLU A 320 5.21 -18.57 12.78
CA GLU A 320 3.78 -18.27 12.95
C GLU A 320 3.32 -17.09 12.07
N ALA A 321 4.09 -15.99 12.08
CA ALA A 321 3.77 -14.76 11.35
C ALA A 321 5.02 -14.19 10.66
N ASP A 322 4.86 -13.70 9.43
CA ASP A 322 5.89 -12.96 8.72
C ASP A 322 5.98 -11.51 9.24
N SER A 323 7.08 -10.82 8.94
CA SER A 323 7.27 -9.41 9.30
C SER A 323 7.65 -8.55 8.08
N LEU A 324 7.22 -7.29 8.07
CA LEU A 324 7.69 -6.31 7.07
C LEU A 324 8.87 -5.53 7.64
N GLN A 325 10.06 -5.73 7.07
CA GLN A 325 11.23 -4.91 7.39
C GLN A 325 11.33 -3.77 6.39
N HIS A 326 11.12 -2.53 6.85
CA HIS A 326 11.34 -1.32 6.05
C HIS A 326 12.64 -0.61 6.47
N ARG A 327 13.50 -0.28 5.50
CA ARG A 327 14.79 0.38 5.71
C ARG A 327 14.75 1.85 5.26
N ARG A 328 15.11 2.78 6.14
CA ARG A 328 15.06 4.25 5.91
C ARG A 328 15.98 4.78 4.79
N ASP A 329 16.94 3.99 4.33
CA ASP A 329 17.83 4.31 3.21
C ASP A 329 18.45 3.02 2.67
N SER A 330 18.52 2.87 1.35
CA SER A 330 19.29 1.80 0.69
C SER A 330 20.10 2.37 -0.47
N ARG A 331 21.33 1.86 -0.65
CA ARG A 331 22.32 2.37 -1.60
C ARG A 331 22.67 1.39 -2.73
N HIS A 332 22.01 0.23 -2.76
CA HIS A 332 22.20 -0.80 -3.78
C HIS A 332 20.84 -1.40 -4.18
N ILE A 333 20.79 -2.07 -5.32
CA ILE A 333 19.75 -3.04 -5.67
C ILE A 333 20.35 -4.45 -5.64
N ALA A 334 19.49 -5.45 -5.49
CA ALA A 334 19.84 -6.83 -5.79
C ALA A 334 19.38 -7.13 -7.23
N VAL A 335 20.24 -7.80 -8.00
CA VAL A 335 19.99 -8.20 -9.37
C VAL A 335 20.11 -9.71 -9.46
N PHE A 336 19.17 -10.38 -10.13
CA PHE A 336 19.26 -11.79 -10.45
C PHE A 336 19.45 -11.99 -11.96
N HIS A 337 20.35 -12.89 -12.34
CA HIS A 337 20.52 -13.30 -13.72
C HIS A 337 21.07 -14.72 -13.77
N ALA A 338 20.46 -15.59 -14.58
CA ALA A 338 20.92 -16.97 -14.82
C ALA A 338 21.36 -17.72 -13.54
N GLY A 339 20.47 -17.77 -12.53
CA GLY A 339 20.72 -18.49 -11.28
C GLY A 339 21.59 -17.77 -10.24
N ARG A 340 22.04 -16.54 -10.50
CA ARG A 340 23.08 -15.85 -9.70
C ARG A 340 22.59 -14.54 -9.09
N PHE A 341 23.03 -14.23 -7.87
CA PHE A 341 22.67 -13.00 -7.16
C PHE A 341 23.80 -11.96 -7.13
N PHE A 342 23.54 -10.78 -7.69
CA PHE A 342 24.48 -9.66 -7.77
C PHE A 342 24.02 -8.45 -6.93
N ARG A 343 25.00 -7.71 -6.40
CA ARG A 343 24.76 -6.45 -5.66
C ARG A 343 25.23 -5.26 -6.48
N VAL A 344 24.31 -4.50 -7.08
CA VAL A 344 24.65 -3.31 -7.87
C VAL A 344 24.50 -2.04 -7.03
N GLY A 345 25.60 -1.32 -6.84
CA GLY A 345 25.62 -0.03 -6.17
C GLY A 345 24.95 1.07 -7.00
N LEU A 346 24.14 1.92 -6.36
CA LEU A 346 23.34 2.96 -7.04
C LEU A 346 24.03 4.33 -7.11
N TYR A 347 25.16 4.49 -6.42
CA TYR A 347 25.82 5.77 -6.23
C TYR A 347 27.33 5.66 -6.40
N HIS A 348 27.92 6.57 -7.17
CA HIS A 348 29.37 6.75 -7.30
C HIS A 348 29.73 8.23 -7.07
N GLY A 349 30.80 8.52 -6.33
CA GLY A 349 31.12 9.87 -5.86
C GLY A 349 29.99 10.55 -5.05
N GLY A 350 28.97 9.79 -4.62
CA GLY A 350 27.73 10.28 -4.03
C GLY A 350 26.80 11.06 -4.99
N ARG A 351 26.97 10.96 -6.31
CA ARG A 351 25.89 11.16 -7.29
C ARG A 351 25.20 9.83 -7.57
N LEU A 352 23.99 9.87 -8.12
CA LEU A 352 23.32 8.69 -8.68
C LEU A 352 24.08 8.24 -9.94
N LEU A 353 24.09 6.94 -10.23
CA LEU A 353 24.55 6.44 -11.52
C LEU A 353 23.59 6.88 -12.64
N GLY A 354 24.14 7.30 -13.78
CA GLY A 354 23.42 7.59 -15.00
C GLY A 354 23.05 6.32 -15.78
N PRO A 355 22.13 6.39 -16.76
CA PRO A 355 21.66 5.21 -17.50
C PRO A 355 22.78 4.41 -18.17
N ARG A 356 23.77 5.07 -18.77
CA ARG A 356 24.90 4.39 -19.44
C ARG A 356 25.84 3.67 -18.47
N GLU A 357 26.00 4.18 -17.25
CA GLU A 357 26.80 3.53 -16.20
C GLU A 357 26.07 2.31 -15.63
N LEU A 358 24.73 2.42 -15.45
CA LEU A 358 23.86 1.31 -15.06
C LEU A 358 23.84 0.23 -16.14
N GLN A 359 23.69 0.62 -17.42
CA GLN A 359 23.83 -0.29 -18.57
C GLN A 359 25.17 -1.03 -18.52
N ALA A 360 26.29 -0.34 -18.26
CA ALA A 360 27.60 -0.99 -18.14
C ALA A 360 27.69 -1.97 -16.95
N GLN A 361 26.99 -1.72 -15.83
CA GLN A 361 26.91 -2.70 -14.74
C GLN A 361 26.05 -3.91 -15.12
N PHE A 362 24.92 -3.71 -15.78
CA PHE A 362 24.04 -4.81 -16.20
C PHE A 362 24.65 -5.63 -17.33
N GLN A 363 25.35 -5.00 -18.27
CA GLN A 363 26.07 -5.70 -19.33
C GLN A 363 27.15 -6.61 -18.75
N ARG A 364 27.93 -6.15 -17.76
CA ARG A 364 28.88 -7.00 -17.03
C ARG A 364 28.24 -8.20 -16.34
N ILE A 365 26.97 -8.12 -15.93
CA ILE A 365 26.24 -9.24 -15.32
C ILE A 365 25.76 -10.23 -16.38
N LEU A 366 25.33 -9.74 -17.55
CA LEU A 366 24.96 -10.57 -18.70
C LEU A 366 26.19 -11.28 -19.30
N ASP A 367 27.33 -10.59 -19.35
CA ASP A 367 28.59 -11.09 -19.93
C ASP A 367 29.40 -11.94 -18.93
N ASP A 368 28.98 -12.05 -17.65
CA ASP A 368 29.70 -12.81 -16.62
C ASP A 368 29.59 -14.32 -16.90
N PRO A 369 30.70 -15.03 -17.20
CA PRO A 369 30.67 -16.45 -17.53
C PRO A 369 30.68 -17.37 -16.30
N ALA A 370 30.79 -16.83 -15.07
CA ALA A 370 30.90 -17.66 -13.87
C ALA A 370 29.60 -18.46 -13.63
N PRO A 371 29.65 -19.79 -13.42
CA PRO A 371 28.46 -20.57 -13.09
C PRO A 371 27.91 -20.21 -11.71
N PRO A 372 26.60 -20.44 -11.45
CA PRO A 372 26.04 -20.31 -10.11
C PRO A 372 26.74 -21.24 -9.11
N ALA A 373 26.84 -20.81 -7.85
CA ALA A 373 27.35 -21.67 -6.80
C ALA A 373 26.40 -22.88 -6.59
N PRO A 374 26.88 -24.02 -6.04
CA PRO A 374 26.05 -25.20 -5.84
C PRO A 374 24.74 -24.90 -5.08
N GLY A 375 23.60 -25.09 -5.76
CA GLY A 375 22.26 -24.80 -5.23
C GLY A 375 21.80 -23.33 -5.31
N GLU A 376 22.65 -22.39 -5.71
CA GLU A 376 22.31 -20.95 -5.87
C GLU A 376 21.25 -20.75 -6.96
N GLU A 377 21.34 -21.50 -8.06
CA GLU A 377 20.41 -21.42 -9.19
C GLU A 377 18.95 -21.59 -8.80
N THR A 378 18.70 -22.49 -7.85
CA THR A 378 17.37 -22.79 -7.32
C THR A 378 17.00 -21.99 -6.06
N LEU A 379 17.91 -21.16 -5.53
CA LEU A 379 17.79 -20.58 -4.20
C LEU A 379 16.55 -19.67 -4.02
N ALA A 380 16.13 -18.95 -5.06
CA ALA A 380 14.95 -18.09 -4.96
C ALA A 380 13.64 -18.88 -4.74
N ALA A 381 13.60 -20.16 -5.15
CA ALA A 381 12.43 -21.02 -4.99
C ALA A 381 12.05 -21.25 -3.51
N LEU A 382 13.02 -21.16 -2.59
CA LEU A 382 12.74 -21.16 -1.15
C LEU A 382 11.77 -20.04 -0.73
N THR A 383 11.78 -18.90 -1.45
CA THR A 383 10.85 -17.80 -1.17
C THR A 383 9.46 -18.01 -1.76
N ALA A 384 9.34 -18.86 -2.79
CA ALA A 384 8.11 -19.21 -3.47
C ALA A 384 7.30 -20.28 -2.71
N GLY A 385 7.96 -21.15 -1.95
CA GLY A 385 7.30 -22.19 -1.14
C GLY A 385 6.48 -21.69 0.06
N PRO A 386 5.89 -22.63 0.84
CA PRO A 386 5.15 -22.31 2.07
C PRO A 386 6.00 -21.56 3.10
N ARG A 387 5.37 -20.66 3.88
CA ARG A 387 6.11 -19.67 4.69
C ARG A 387 6.94 -20.28 5.82
N GLU A 388 6.41 -21.33 6.45
CA GLU A 388 6.98 -21.95 7.64
C GLU A 388 8.24 -22.80 7.35
N PRO A 389 8.29 -23.67 6.31
CA PRO A 389 9.54 -24.25 5.81
C PRO A 389 10.58 -23.19 5.45
N TRP A 390 10.19 -22.10 4.79
CA TRP A 390 11.11 -21.01 4.46
C TRP A 390 11.65 -20.32 5.72
N ALA A 391 10.81 -20.05 6.73
CA ALA A 391 11.25 -19.50 8.01
C ALA A 391 12.28 -20.39 8.72
N ARG A 392 12.05 -21.71 8.73
CA ARG A 392 13.01 -22.69 9.28
C ARG A 392 14.32 -22.71 8.50
N ALA A 393 14.26 -22.84 7.17
CA ALA A 393 15.45 -22.83 6.31
C ALA A 393 16.25 -21.52 6.45
N ARG A 394 15.58 -20.36 6.48
CA ARG A 394 16.19 -19.05 6.73
C ARG A 394 16.93 -19.02 8.07
N ARG A 395 16.33 -19.53 9.15
CA ARG A 395 16.96 -19.58 10.48
C ARG A 395 18.19 -20.50 10.49
N THR A 396 18.10 -21.68 9.87
CA THR A 396 19.15 -22.70 9.90
C THR A 396 20.34 -22.36 9.00
N TYR A 397 20.10 -21.98 7.74
CA TYR A 397 21.15 -21.86 6.72
C TYR A 397 21.59 -20.41 6.44
N PHE A 398 20.83 -19.40 6.89
CA PHE A 398 21.09 -17.97 6.67
C PHE A 398 21.19 -17.19 7.99
N GLY A 399 21.33 -17.90 9.12
CA GLY A 399 21.49 -17.33 10.46
C GLY A 399 22.89 -16.77 10.76
N SER A 400 23.91 -17.15 10.00
CA SER A 400 25.31 -16.76 10.20
C SER A 400 26.13 -16.85 8.90
N GLY A 401 27.37 -16.34 8.94
CA GLY A 401 28.35 -16.48 7.85
C GLY A 401 27.97 -15.80 6.53
N ARG A 402 28.60 -16.25 5.43
CA ARG A 402 28.44 -15.65 4.09
C ARG A 402 26.98 -15.62 3.62
N ASN A 403 26.21 -16.67 3.92
CA ASN A 403 24.79 -16.77 3.57
C ASN A 403 23.96 -15.66 4.22
N GLN A 404 24.24 -15.34 5.49
CA GLN A 404 23.58 -14.23 6.18
C GLN A 404 23.89 -12.89 5.51
N ASP A 405 25.14 -12.64 5.11
CA ASP A 405 25.52 -11.37 4.50
C ASP A 405 24.97 -11.21 3.07
N SER A 406 24.93 -12.29 2.28
CA SER A 406 24.24 -12.31 0.98
C SER A 406 22.74 -12.08 1.12
N LEU A 407 22.07 -12.77 2.05
CA LEU A 407 20.64 -12.58 2.30
C LEU A 407 20.34 -11.15 2.82
N ARG A 408 21.17 -10.61 3.72
CA ARG A 408 21.10 -9.21 4.15
C ARG A 408 21.27 -8.24 2.98
N ALA A 409 22.12 -8.53 2.00
CA ALA A 409 22.26 -7.70 0.82
C ALA A 409 20.95 -7.68 -0.01
N VAL A 410 20.26 -8.82 -0.15
CA VAL A 410 18.95 -8.89 -0.81
C VAL A 410 17.86 -8.18 0.01
N GLU A 411 17.71 -8.49 1.30
CA GLU A 411 16.70 -7.90 2.20
C GLU A 411 16.88 -6.40 2.48
N GLN A 412 18.07 -5.84 2.19
CA GLN A 412 18.35 -4.40 2.32
C GLN A 412 18.42 -3.68 0.96
N ALA A 413 18.10 -4.35 -0.15
CA ALA A 413 18.05 -3.72 -1.47
C ALA A 413 16.98 -2.63 -1.54
N ALA A 414 17.18 -1.62 -2.40
CA ALA A 414 16.17 -0.59 -2.65
C ALA A 414 14.92 -1.17 -3.34
N PHE A 415 15.14 -2.10 -4.25
CA PHE A 415 14.20 -2.97 -4.95
C PHE A 415 15.00 -4.11 -5.61
N PHE A 416 14.30 -5.09 -6.18
CA PHE A 416 14.90 -6.23 -6.89
C PHE A 416 14.79 -6.03 -8.40
N LEU A 417 15.77 -6.53 -9.17
CA LEU A 417 15.75 -6.55 -10.63
C LEU A 417 16.06 -7.98 -11.11
N THR A 418 15.20 -8.56 -11.93
CA THR A 418 15.50 -9.81 -12.64
C THR A 418 15.86 -9.47 -14.08
N LEU A 419 16.99 -10.02 -14.56
CA LEU A 419 17.41 -9.98 -15.95
C LEU A 419 17.13 -11.37 -16.55
N ASP A 420 15.90 -11.55 -17.03
CA ASP A 420 15.42 -12.83 -17.55
C ASP A 420 16.27 -13.29 -18.76
N THR A 421 16.57 -14.58 -18.83
CA THR A 421 17.29 -15.21 -19.95
C THR A 421 16.38 -15.50 -21.14
N THR A 422 15.08 -15.73 -20.89
CA THR A 422 14.08 -15.96 -21.94
C THR A 422 13.61 -14.64 -22.53
N GLU A 423 13.69 -14.49 -23.85
CA GLU A 423 13.04 -13.38 -24.54
C GLU A 423 11.51 -13.52 -24.48
N GLN A 424 10.82 -12.43 -24.18
CA GLN A 424 9.36 -12.34 -24.15
C GLN A 424 8.94 -11.22 -25.11
N GLY A 425 8.12 -11.54 -26.11
CA GLY A 425 7.72 -10.60 -27.15
C GLY A 425 6.60 -11.13 -28.04
N LEU A 426 5.93 -10.22 -28.75
CA LEU A 426 4.80 -10.54 -29.63
C LEU A 426 5.19 -11.34 -30.90
N LEU A 427 6.45 -11.22 -31.33
CA LEU A 427 6.97 -11.84 -32.57
C LEU A 427 7.51 -13.28 -32.37
N GLY A 428 7.21 -13.91 -31.23
CA GLY A 428 7.60 -15.30 -30.96
C GLY A 428 6.79 -16.34 -31.77
N PRO A 429 7.15 -17.63 -31.70
CA PRO A 429 6.61 -18.69 -32.56
C PRO A 429 5.09 -18.93 -32.44
N GLU A 430 4.46 -18.54 -31.32
CA GLU A 430 3.00 -18.37 -31.27
C GLU A 430 2.68 -16.92 -30.82
N PRO A 431 2.36 -15.99 -31.74
CA PRO A 431 1.99 -14.62 -31.38
C PRO A 431 0.71 -14.55 -30.54
N GLY A 432 -0.28 -15.39 -30.86
CA GLY A 432 -1.58 -15.44 -30.17
C GLY A 432 -1.52 -15.85 -28.69
N ARG A 433 -0.40 -16.41 -28.21
CA ARG A 433 -0.14 -16.75 -26.80
C ARG A 433 0.98 -15.92 -26.18
N ALA A 434 1.48 -14.89 -26.86
CA ALA A 434 2.58 -14.07 -26.36
C ALA A 434 2.21 -13.32 -25.06
N LEU A 435 0.98 -12.84 -24.94
CA LEU A 435 0.47 -12.22 -23.71
C LEU A 435 0.34 -13.23 -22.56
N ASP A 436 -0.21 -14.42 -22.80
CA ASP A 436 -0.27 -15.50 -21.80
C ASP A 436 1.12 -15.90 -21.29
N ARG A 437 2.08 -16.12 -22.20
CA ARG A 437 3.46 -16.45 -21.84
C ARG A 437 4.09 -15.33 -21.02
N TYR A 438 3.89 -14.07 -21.40
CA TYR A 438 4.42 -12.92 -20.67
C TYR A 438 3.76 -12.76 -19.29
N ALA A 439 2.43 -12.88 -19.19
CA ALA A 439 1.70 -12.83 -17.93
C ALA A 439 2.12 -13.98 -16.99
N LYS A 440 2.27 -15.20 -17.50
CA LYS A 440 2.79 -16.36 -16.77
C LYS A 440 4.22 -16.13 -16.26
N ALA A 441 5.11 -15.66 -17.15
CA ALA A 441 6.48 -15.32 -16.79
C ALA A 441 6.51 -14.25 -15.69
N LEU A 442 5.65 -13.24 -15.75
CA LEU A 442 5.58 -12.19 -14.74
C LEU A 442 5.03 -12.68 -13.38
N LEU A 443 3.98 -13.51 -13.40
CA LEU A 443 3.30 -14.04 -12.22
C LEU A 443 4.17 -14.97 -11.38
N HIS A 444 4.90 -15.88 -12.02
CA HIS A 444 5.71 -16.90 -11.32
C HIS A 444 7.06 -17.23 -11.98
N GLY A 445 7.31 -16.81 -13.22
CA GLY A 445 8.56 -17.09 -13.93
C GLY A 445 8.80 -18.58 -14.10
N GLN A 446 10.03 -19.02 -13.81
CA GLN A 446 10.41 -20.42 -13.68
C GLN A 446 10.32 -20.93 -12.23
N CYS A 447 9.67 -20.17 -11.32
CA CYS A 447 9.54 -20.40 -9.88
C CYS A 447 10.86 -20.33 -9.07
N HIS A 448 12.02 -20.43 -9.71
CA HIS A 448 13.35 -20.30 -9.09
C HIS A 448 14.14 -19.05 -9.53
N ASP A 449 13.60 -18.25 -10.44
CA ASP A 449 14.17 -17.02 -10.99
C ASP A 449 13.68 -15.74 -10.28
N ARG A 450 12.68 -15.86 -9.39
CA ARG A 450 11.93 -14.73 -8.82
C ARG A 450 11.79 -14.79 -7.29
N PRO A 451 12.45 -13.89 -6.54
CA PRO A 451 12.08 -13.65 -5.16
C PRO A 451 10.76 -12.85 -5.08
N CYS A 452 9.85 -13.32 -4.24
CA CYS A 452 8.43 -13.00 -4.33
C CYS A 452 8.01 -11.59 -3.82
N CYS A 453 8.29 -10.48 -4.53
CA CYS A 453 7.82 -9.12 -4.18
C CYS A 453 7.75 -8.06 -5.34
N THR A 454 6.79 -8.08 -6.30
CA THR A 454 6.39 -6.86 -7.11
C THR A 454 5.11 -6.99 -8.01
N GLY A 455 4.16 -6.03 -7.92
CA GLY A 455 2.89 -5.81 -8.72
C GLY A 455 3.05 -5.36 -10.19
N SER A 456 2.07 -5.22 -11.13
CA SER A 456 0.58 -5.34 -11.30
C SER A 456 0.09 -5.55 -12.80
N ALA A 457 -1.00 -6.31 -13.11
CA ALA A 457 -1.33 -6.84 -14.47
C ALA A 457 -2.56 -6.20 -15.20
N THR A 458 -2.78 -6.50 -16.51
CA THR A 458 -4.10 -6.46 -17.23
C THR A 458 -4.13 -7.25 -18.56
N THR A 459 -5.33 -7.59 -19.05
CA THR A 459 -5.70 -8.62 -20.06
C THR A 459 -5.73 -8.22 -21.55
N ASP A 460 -5.64 -9.26 -22.37
CA ASP A 460 -5.87 -9.49 -23.81
C ASP A 460 -6.45 -8.40 -24.72
N VAL A 461 -5.82 -8.28 -25.89
CA VAL A 461 -6.42 -7.80 -27.14
C VAL A 461 -6.13 -8.83 -28.24
N PHE A 462 -7.13 -9.62 -28.61
CA PHE A 462 -7.04 -10.51 -29.76
C PHE A 462 -7.23 -9.71 -31.06
N GLN A 463 -6.20 -9.65 -31.91
CA GLN A 463 -6.37 -9.25 -33.31
C GLN A 463 -6.75 -10.48 -34.16
N LEU A 464 -8.00 -10.92 -34.02
CA LEU A 464 -8.62 -11.80 -35.01
C LEU A 464 -9.04 -10.94 -36.20
N GLY A 465 -8.36 -11.12 -37.34
CA GLY A 465 -8.70 -10.46 -38.59
C GLY A 465 -9.69 -11.30 -39.38
N TYR A 466 -10.78 -10.68 -39.83
CA TYR A 466 -11.74 -11.28 -40.74
C TYR A 466 -11.46 -10.88 -42.20
N GLY A 467 -11.91 -11.68 -43.16
CA GLY A 467 -12.09 -11.31 -44.55
C GLY A 467 -13.27 -10.34 -44.73
N ALA A 468 -13.47 -9.83 -45.96
CA ALA A 468 -14.61 -8.97 -46.28
C ALA A 468 -15.97 -9.70 -46.23
N ASP A 469 -15.92 -11.04 -46.22
CA ASP A 469 -17.00 -12.00 -46.03
C ASP A 469 -17.30 -12.32 -44.55
N GLY A 470 -16.45 -11.87 -43.62
CA GLY A 470 -16.58 -12.16 -42.19
C GLY A 470 -15.92 -13.47 -41.72
N HIS A 471 -15.21 -14.21 -42.59
CA HIS A 471 -14.48 -15.42 -42.18
C HIS A 471 -13.11 -15.10 -41.58
N CYS A 472 -12.61 -15.92 -40.65
CA CYS A 472 -11.26 -15.75 -40.07
C CYS A 472 -10.18 -15.92 -41.15
N LYS A 473 -9.14 -15.08 -41.13
CA LYS A 473 -7.99 -15.23 -42.04
C LYS A 473 -7.19 -16.50 -41.76
N GLY A 474 -7.11 -17.39 -42.75
CA GLY A 474 -6.34 -18.63 -42.74
C GLY A 474 -6.86 -19.60 -43.81
N GLU A 475 -6.11 -20.67 -44.09
CA GLU A 475 -6.57 -21.77 -44.94
C GLU A 475 -7.05 -22.95 -44.08
N LEU A 476 -8.13 -23.61 -44.53
CA LEU A 476 -8.69 -24.80 -43.86
C LEU A 476 -7.89 -26.04 -44.29
N ASP A 477 -7.33 -26.76 -43.32
CA ASP A 477 -6.81 -28.12 -43.53
C ASP A 477 -7.99 -29.11 -43.47
N PRO A 478 -8.36 -29.76 -44.59
CA PRO A 478 -9.50 -30.67 -44.66
C PRO A 478 -9.23 -32.05 -44.03
N SER A 479 -7.99 -32.33 -43.60
CA SER A 479 -7.63 -33.57 -42.90
C SER A 479 -7.95 -33.53 -41.39
N ILE A 480 -8.29 -32.36 -40.85
CA ILE A 480 -8.62 -32.18 -39.43
C ILE A 480 -9.92 -32.94 -39.10
N PRO A 481 -9.93 -33.86 -38.10
CA PRO A 481 -11.13 -34.57 -37.71
C PRO A 481 -12.17 -33.61 -37.09
N PRO A 482 -13.48 -33.87 -37.29
CA PRO A 482 -14.52 -33.02 -36.74
C PRO A 482 -14.44 -32.98 -35.19
N PRO A 483 -14.68 -31.82 -34.57
CA PRO A 483 -14.53 -31.66 -33.12
C PRO A 483 -15.51 -32.57 -32.38
N GLN A 484 -14.98 -33.47 -31.54
CA GLN A 484 -15.80 -34.33 -30.70
C GLN A 484 -16.48 -33.53 -29.59
N LYS A 485 -17.80 -33.69 -29.47
CA LYS A 485 -18.57 -33.11 -28.38
C LYS A 485 -18.23 -33.84 -27.07
N LEU A 486 -17.46 -33.19 -26.22
CA LEU A 486 -17.18 -33.66 -24.87
C LEU A 486 -18.49 -33.76 -24.07
N GLN A 487 -18.68 -34.88 -23.37
CA GLN A 487 -19.79 -35.11 -22.46
C GLN A 487 -19.33 -34.79 -21.03
N TRP A 488 -20.12 -34.01 -20.30
CA TRP A 488 -19.80 -33.57 -18.94
C TRP A 488 -21.00 -33.80 -18.03
N GLU A 489 -20.86 -34.69 -17.05
CA GLU A 489 -21.82 -34.84 -15.96
C GLU A 489 -21.49 -33.83 -14.85
N ILE A 490 -21.95 -32.60 -15.04
CA ILE A 490 -21.93 -31.58 -13.99
C ILE A 490 -23.20 -31.76 -13.15
N PRO A 491 -23.15 -31.82 -11.81
CA PRO A 491 -24.33 -31.87 -10.95
C PRO A 491 -25.28 -30.69 -11.21
N GLU A 492 -26.60 -30.91 -11.16
CA GLU A 492 -27.58 -29.80 -11.27
C GLU A 492 -27.42 -28.76 -10.14
N GLU A 493 -26.85 -29.17 -9.00
CA GLU A 493 -26.50 -28.25 -7.93
C GLU A 493 -25.34 -27.29 -8.24
N ASP A 494 -24.55 -27.52 -9.29
CA ASP A 494 -23.50 -26.59 -9.71
C ASP A 494 -23.87 -25.77 -10.96
N LYS A 495 -25.07 -26.00 -11.52
CA LYS A 495 -25.60 -25.28 -12.69
C LYS A 495 -26.49 -24.10 -12.29
N GLY A 496 -26.45 -23.02 -13.06
CA GLY A 496 -27.40 -21.90 -12.96
C GLY A 496 -27.39 -21.09 -11.66
N LYS A 497 -26.42 -21.32 -10.75
CA LYS A 497 -26.29 -20.60 -9.47
C LYS A 497 -25.42 -19.35 -9.60
N PHE A 498 -25.74 -18.34 -8.80
CA PHE A 498 -24.90 -17.15 -8.62
C PHE A 498 -23.80 -17.41 -7.59
N CYS A 499 -22.60 -16.86 -7.82
CA CYS A 499 -21.48 -16.93 -6.90
C CYS A 499 -21.23 -15.56 -6.23
N LEU A 500 -20.61 -15.58 -5.04
CA LEU A 500 -20.22 -14.35 -4.35
C LEU A 500 -18.99 -13.74 -5.01
N THR A 501 -19.16 -12.60 -5.69
CA THR A 501 -18.06 -11.85 -6.32
C THR A 501 -17.44 -10.85 -5.35
N TYR A 502 -16.12 -10.89 -5.17
CA TYR A 502 -15.34 -9.88 -4.46
C TYR A 502 -14.79 -8.84 -5.46
N GLU A 503 -14.96 -7.56 -5.14
CA GLU A 503 -14.32 -6.45 -5.82
C GLU A 503 -13.68 -5.50 -4.80
N ALA A 504 -12.49 -4.96 -5.11
CA ALA A 504 -11.77 -4.08 -4.19
C ALA A 504 -12.14 -2.61 -4.42
N ALA A 505 -12.81 -2.00 -3.44
CA ALA A 505 -12.98 -0.54 -3.38
C ALA A 505 -11.92 0.10 -2.47
N MET A 506 -11.33 1.23 -2.88
CA MET A 506 -10.33 1.93 -2.07
C MET A 506 -10.96 2.75 -0.93
N THR A 507 -10.44 2.61 0.29
CA THR A 507 -10.87 3.43 1.46
C THR A 507 -9.94 4.62 1.72
N ARG A 508 -9.20 5.08 0.70
CA ARG A 508 -8.15 6.09 0.81
C ARG A 508 -8.64 7.51 1.12
N LEU A 509 -9.95 7.75 1.22
CA LEU A 509 -10.52 8.95 1.84
C LEU A 509 -10.16 9.05 3.33
N PHE A 510 -9.91 7.90 3.98
CA PHE A 510 -9.56 7.81 5.38
C PHE A 510 -8.04 7.62 5.58
N ARG A 511 -7.56 8.10 6.73
CA ARG A 511 -6.18 7.89 7.17
C ARG A 511 -5.85 6.40 7.23
N GLU A 512 -4.73 6.04 6.62
CA GLU A 512 -4.21 4.67 6.51
C GLU A 512 -5.21 3.68 5.88
N GLY A 513 -6.20 4.19 5.14
CA GLY A 513 -7.16 3.38 4.40
C GLY A 513 -6.50 2.52 3.32
N ARG A 514 -6.93 1.26 3.25
CA ARG A 514 -6.52 0.28 2.23
C ARG A 514 -7.70 -0.01 1.31
N THR A 515 -8.42 -1.09 1.57
CA THR A 515 -9.56 -1.55 0.76
C THR A 515 -10.73 -1.99 1.62
N GLU A 516 -11.92 -1.93 1.04
CA GLU A 516 -13.15 -2.59 1.47
C GLU A 516 -13.66 -3.47 0.32
N THR A 517 -14.50 -4.45 0.63
CA THR A 517 -15.16 -5.31 -0.36
C THR A 517 -16.41 -4.64 -0.92
N VAL A 518 -16.56 -4.65 -2.24
CA VAL A 518 -17.85 -4.54 -2.92
C VAL A 518 -18.28 -5.96 -3.29
N ARG A 519 -19.46 -6.36 -2.83
CA ARG A 519 -20.10 -7.63 -3.19
C ARG A 519 -20.91 -7.39 -4.48
N SER A 520 -20.28 -7.57 -5.63
CA SER A 520 -20.85 -7.17 -6.94
C SER A 520 -22.06 -8.03 -7.33
N CYS A 521 -22.10 -9.30 -6.87
CA CYS A 521 -23.30 -10.12 -6.90
C CYS A 521 -24.35 -9.59 -5.91
N SER A 522 -25.39 -8.97 -6.47
CA SER A 522 -26.52 -8.34 -5.77
C SER A 522 -27.86 -8.85 -6.32
N ILE A 523 -28.94 -8.71 -5.56
CA ILE A 523 -30.30 -9.09 -5.98
C ILE A 523 -30.64 -8.46 -7.35
N GLU A 524 -30.32 -7.18 -7.51
CA GLU A 524 -30.54 -6.41 -8.72
C GLU A 524 -29.75 -6.97 -9.92
N SER A 525 -28.47 -7.31 -9.73
CA SER A 525 -27.68 -7.97 -10.78
C SER A 525 -28.20 -9.36 -11.15
N CYS A 526 -28.68 -10.13 -10.16
CA CYS A 526 -29.22 -11.47 -10.38
C CYS A 526 -30.53 -11.42 -11.16
N ASN A 527 -31.39 -10.45 -10.85
CA ASN A 527 -32.64 -10.22 -11.58
C ASN A 527 -32.39 -9.78 -13.02
N PHE A 528 -31.39 -8.91 -13.25
CA PHE A 528 -30.95 -8.56 -14.61
C PHE A 528 -30.45 -9.78 -15.39
N VAL A 529 -29.56 -10.61 -14.82
CA VAL A 529 -29.04 -11.80 -15.50
C VAL A 529 -30.16 -12.81 -15.82
N ARG A 530 -31.07 -13.07 -14.87
CA ARG A 530 -32.26 -13.92 -15.10
C ARG A 530 -33.12 -13.41 -16.26
N ALA A 531 -33.33 -12.09 -16.34
CA ALA A 531 -34.11 -11.48 -17.41
C ALA A 531 -33.39 -11.49 -18.78
N MET A 532 -32.06 -11.58 -18.80
CA MET A 532 -31.29 -11.79 -20.04
C MET A 532 -31.40 -13.23 -20.55
N THR A 533 -31.53 -14.21 -19.66
CA THR A 533 -31.72 -15.64 -20.02
C THR A 533 -33.18 -16.01 -20.32
N ASP A 534 -34.15 -15.26 -19.79
CA ASP A 534 -35.58 -15.48 -20.02
C ASP A 534 -36.01 -14.93 -21.39
N SER A 535 -36.44 -15.82 -22.29
CA SER A 535 -36.90 -15.50 -23.65
C SER A 535 -38.21 -14.69 -23.68
N ALA A 536 -38.99 -14.68 -22.60
CA ALA A 536 -40.23 -13.89 -22.51
C ALA A 536 -40.00 -12.40 -22.21
N GLN A 537 -38.78 -12.01 -21.79
CA GLN A 537 -38.48 -10.61 -21.43
C GLN A 537 -38.19 -9.74 -22.65
N SER A 538 -38.86 -8.59 -22.72
CA SER A 538 -38.58 -7.57 -23.74
C SER A 538 -37.21 -6.90 -23.53
N ALA A 539 -36.65 -6.37 -24.61
CA ALA A 539 -35.42 -5.56 -24.56
C ALA A 539 -35.56 -4.33 -23.62
N ALA A 540 -36.76 -3.74 -23.54
CA ALA A 540 -37.04 -2.61 -22.65
C ALA A 540 -36.97 -3.01 -21.17
N GLN A 541 -37.54 -4.16 -20.78
CA GLN A 541 -37.44 -4.70 -19.42
C GLN A 541 -36.00 -5.04 -19.04
N ARG A 542 -35.26 -5.70 -19.94
CA ARG A 542 -33.83 -6.01 -19.77
C ARG A 542 -32.99 -4.74 -19.55
N LEU A 543 -33.22 -3.69 -20.34
CA LEU A 543 -32.54 -2.40 -20.19
C LEU A 543 -32.90 -1.69 -18.87
N ALA A 544 -34.16 -1.77 -18.43
CA ALA A 544 -34.58 -1.21 -17.14
C ALA A 544 -33.87 -1.92 -15.97
N LEU A 545 -33.86 -3.25 -15.97
CA LEU A 545 -33.15 -4.05 -14.95
C LEU A 545 -31.64 -3.81 -14.96
N PHE A 546 -31.02 -3.68 -16.14
CA PHE A 546 -29.61 -3.30 -16.26
C PHE A 546 -29.30 -1.95 -15.57
N ARG A 547 -30.12 -0.93 -15.81
CA ARG A 547 -29.95 0.41 -15.19
C ARG A 547 -30.07 0.34 -13.67
N VAL A 548 -31.01 -0.45 -13.15
CA VAL A 548 -31.17 -0.68 -11.70
C VAL A 548 -29.96 -1.42 -11.11
N ALA A 549 -29.48 -2.48 -11.76
CA ALA A 549 -28.28 -3.21 -11.33
C ALA A 549 -27.02 -2.32 -11.32
N ALA A 550 -26.81 -1.51 -12.37
CA ALA A 550 -25.71 -0.56 -12.45
C ALA A 550 -25.79 0.53 -11.35
N ALA A 551 -26.97 1.10 -11.11
CA ALA A 551 -27.18 2.09 -10.05
C ALA A 551 -26.95 1.51 -8.65
N LYS A 552 -27.39 0.27 -8.40
CA LYS A 552 -27.09 -0.47 -7.16
C LYS A 552 -25.59 -0.69 -6.99
N HIS A 553 -24.90 -1.17 -8.03
CA HIS A 553 -23.46 -1.41 -7.97
C HIS A 553 -22.65 -0.13 -7.69
N GLN A 554 -22.97 1.00 -8.35
CA GLN A 554 -22.37 2.29 -8.01
C GLN A 554 -22.64 2.69 -6.56
N THR A 555 -23.84 2.42 -6.04
CA THR A 555 -24.20 2.70 -4.65
C THR A 555 -23.41 1.85 -3.65
N LEU A 556 -23.17 0.58 -3.96
CA LEU A 556 -22.30 -0.29 -3.17
C LEU A 556 -20.85 0.22 -3.18
N TYR A 557 -20.34 0.65 -4.34
CA TYR A 557 -18.98 1.20 -4.46
C TYR A 557 -18.80 2.50 -3.67
N ARG A 558 -19.76 3.43 -3.76
CA ARG A 558 -19.81 4.66 -2.94
C ARG A 558 -19.81 4.32 -1.44
N ARG A 559 -20.68 3.39 -0.99
CA ARG A 559 -20.74 2.95 0.42
C ARG A 559 -19.43 2.32 0.89
N ALA A 560 -18.77 1.51 0.07
CA ALA A 560 -17.47 0.93 0.41
C ALA A 560 -16.38 2.02 0.53
N MET A 561 -16.33 2.97 -0.41
CA MET A 561 -15.41 4.11 -0.36
C MET A 561 -15.61 5.01 0.87
N THR A 562 -16.85 5.18 1.37
CA THR A 562 -17.17 5.97 2.57
C THR A 562 -17.04 5.21 3.88
N GLY A 563 -16.51 3.97 3.87
CA GLY A 563 -16.37 3.16 5.09
C GLY A 563 -17.70 2.61 5.63
N ALA A 564 -18.73 2.56 4.79
CA ALA A 564 -20.05 1.98 5.09
C ALA A 564 -20.23 0.58 4.45
N GLY A 565 -19.12 -0.06 4.05
CA GLY A 565 -19.08 -1.49 3.69
C GLY A 565 -19.19 -2.39 4.93
N ILE A 566 -19.23 -3.71 4.69
CA ILE A 566 -19.54 -4.70 5.74
C ILE A 566 -18.41 -5.68 6.00
N ASP A 567 -17.63 -6.06 4.98
CA ASP A 567 -16.68 -7.17 5.09
C ASP A 567 -15.51 -6.86 6.03
N ARG A 568 -14.92 -5.65 5.99
CA ARG A 568 -13.92 -5.27 7.00
C ARG A 568 -14.50 -5.16 8.41
N HIS A 569 -15.77 -4.77 8.54
CA HIS A 569 -16.41 -4.67 9.83
C HIS A 569 -16.68 -6.06 10.44
N LEU A 570 -17.29 -6.97 9.67
CA LEU A 570 -17.51 -8.38 10.06
C LEU A 570 -16.18 -9.08 10.41
N PHE A 571 -15.13 -8.86 9.61
CA PHE A 571 -13.78 -9.33 9.93
C PHE A 571 -13.28 -8.81 11.30
N CYS A 572 -13.41 -7.52 11.58
CA CYS A 572 -12.96 -6.96 12.86
C CYS A 572 -13.80 -7.47 14.05
N LEU A 573 -15.12 -7.61 13.89
CA LEU A 573 -16.00 -8.23 14.89
C LEU A 573 -15.58 -9.70 15.16
N TYR A 574 -15.23 -10.44 14.12
CA TYR A 574 -14.73 -11.81 14.24
C TYR A 574 -13.38 -11.87 14.98
N VAL A 575 -12.42 -11.01 14.65
CA VAL A 575 -11.14 -10.90 15.36
C VAL A 575 -11.35 -10.62 16.85
N VAL A 576 -12.20 -9.65 17.21
CA VAL A 576 -12.54 -9.37 18.62
C VAL A 576 -13.20 -10.58 19.29
N SER A 577 -14.11 -11.28 18.61
CA SER A 577 -14.76 -12.48 19.18
C SER A 577 -13.73 -13.54 19.57
N LYS A 578 -12.68 -13.74 18.74
CA LYS A 578 -11.60 -14.68 19.04
C LYS A 578 -10.68 -14.22 20.16
N TYR A 579 -10.35 -12.93 20.26
CA TYR A 579 -9.64 -12.39 21.42
C TYR A 579 -10.41 -12.56 22.74
N LEU A 580 -11.74 -12.46 22.72
CA LEU A 580 -12.58 -12.69 23.90
C LEU A 580 -12.84 -14.19 24.19
N GLY A 581 -12.33 -15.11 23.35
CA GLY A 581 -12.61 -16.55 23.44
C GLY A 581 -14.06 -16.95 23.12
N VAL A 582 -14.89 -15.99 22.67
CA VAL A 582 -16.32 -16.18 22.41
C VAL A 582 -16.55 -16.65 20.97
N ASP A 583 -17.56 -17.49 20.80
CA ASP A 583 -17.90 -18.08 19.52
C ASP A 583 -19.29 -17.62 19.08
N SER A 584 -19.41 -17.11 17.86
CA SER A 584 -20.66 -16.61 17.28
C SER A 584 -21.04 -17.47 16.08
N PRO A 585 -22.21 -18.15 16.09
CA PRO A 585 -22.68 -18.92 14.94
C PRO A 585 -22.83 -18.05 13.68
N PHE A 586 -23.33 -16.81 13.83
CA PHE A 586 -23.45 -15.84 12.75
C PHE A 586 -22.11 -15.50 12.11
N LEU A 587 -21.10 -15.15 12.92
CA LEU A 587 -19.76 -14.83 12.38
C LEU A 587 -19.04 -16.07 11.84
N ARG A 588 -19.38 -17.28 12.31
CA ARG A 588 -18.85 -18.55 11.77
C ARG A 588 -19.36 -18.83 10.35
N GLU A 589 -20.61 -18.51 10.02
CA GLU A 589 -21.16 -18.71 8.67
C GLU A 589 -20.39 -17.87 7.62
N ASP A 590 -19.88 -16.68 7.98
CA ASP A 590 -19.00 -15.87 7.11
C ASP A 590 -17.49 -16.17 7.29
N ALA A 591 -17.08 -16.82 8.40
CA ALA A 591 -15.66 -17.07 8.71
C ALA A 591 -14.92 -17.90 7.63
N HIS A 592 -15.63 -18.75 6.89
CA HIS A 592 -15.07 -19.50 5.76
C HIS A 592 -14.68 -18.61 4.58
N ARG A 593 -15.24 -17.39 4.48
CA ARG A 593 -15.11 -16.47 3.33
C ARG A 593 -14.06 -15.38 3.54
N PHE A 594 -13.56 -15.19 4.76
CA PHE A 594 -12.33 -14.42 5.01
C PHE A 594 -11.05 -15.16 4.55
N GLY A 595 -11.21 -16.35 3.94
CA GLY A 595 -10.13 -17.14 3.36
C GLY A 595 -9.50 -18.14 4.33
N ALA A 596 -9.01 -19.26 3.80
CA ALA A 596 -8.41 -20.33 4.58
C ALA A 596 -7.27 -19.86 5.50
N ASN A 597 -6.47 -18.89 5.03
CA ASN A 597 -5.39 -18.26 5.80
C ASN A 597 -5.87 -17.64 7.13
N ILE A 598 -7.03 -16.97 7.15
CA ILE A 598 -7.58 -16.35 8.36
C ILE A 598 -8.07 -17.40 9.36
N ARG A 599 -8.60 -18.54 8.87
CA ARG A 599 -9.06 -19.63 9.73
C ARG A 599 -7.89 -20.22 10.52
N THR A 600 -6.77 -20.52 9.87
CA THR A 600 -5.55 -21.04 10.53
C THR A 600 -4.95 -19.98 11.46
N ALA A 601 -4.76 -18.74 10.97
CA ALA A 601 -4.14 -17.64 11.72
C ALA A 601 -4.85 -17.25 13.03
N LEU A 602 -6.16 -17.50 13.13
CA LEU A 602 -7.00 -17.19 14.30
C LEU A 602 -7.29 -18.41 15.18
N LEU A 603 -7.01 -19.64 14.72
CA LEU A 603 -7.03 -20.82 15.59
C LEU A 603 -5.86 -20.77 16.58
N ASP A 604 -4.67 -20.33 16.14
CA ASP A 604 -3.47 -20.20 16.98
C ASP A 604 -3.58 -19.13 18.09
N LEU A 605 -4.52 -18.17 18.00
CA LEU A 605 -4.72 -17.21 19.08
C LEU A 605 -5.10 -17.87 20.42
N ARG A 606 -5.77 -19.04 20.40
CA ARG A 606 -6.05 -19.78 21.64
C ARG A 606 -4.79 -20.33 22.30
N ALA A 607 -3.83 -20.83 21.50
CA ALA A 607 -2.55 -21.31 21.99
C ALA A 607 -1.71 -20.17 22.59
N LEU A 608 -1.76 -18.99 21.97
CA LEU A 608 -0.99 -17.81 22.42
C LEU A 608 -1.41 -17.25 23.80
N PHE A 609 -2.59 -17.63 24.31
CA PHE A 609 -3.13 -17.13 25.58
C PHE A 609 -3.27 -18.20 26.67
N ASN A 610 -2.81 -19.43 26.47
CA ASN A 610 -2.94 -20.54 27.44
C ASN A 610 -4.37 -20.69 28.01
N LEU A 611 -5.39 -20.41 27.20
CA LEU A 611 -6.78 -20.59 27.63
C LEU A 611 -7.04 -22.09 27.82
N PRO A 612 -7.50 -22.54 29.00
CA PRO A 612 -7.67 -23.96 29.26
C PRO A 612 -8.66 -24.59 28.27
N PRO A 613 -8.42 -25.84 27.85
CA PRO A 613 -9.42 -26.58 27.08
C PRO A 613 -10.72 -26.69 27.90
N LYS A 614 -11.86 -26.63 27.21
CA LYS A 614 -13.16 -27.01 27.75
C LYS A 614 -13.38 -28.50 27.56
#